data_AF-A0A515CSU8-F1
#
_entry.id   AF-A0A515CSU8-F1
#
_cell.length_a   1.000
_cell.length_b   1.000
_cell.length_c   1.000
_cell.angle_alpha   90.00
_cell.angle_beta   90.00
_cell.angle_gamma   90.00
#
_symmetry.space_group_name_H-M   'P 1'
#
loop_
_entity.id
_entity.type
_entity.pdbx_description
1 polymer ?
#
loop_
_entity_poly.entity_id
_entity_poly.type
_entity_poly.pdbx_seq_one_letter_code
_entity_poly.pdbx_strand_id
1 'polypeptide(L)'
;MSEVSLAPGKRLSQIRLQLGLSQRRVAELSGLTHSAISTIEQDKVSPAISTLQKLLKVYGLSLSAFFAEPEAANEPKVVIEAEDLIEIGSQGVSMKLVHNGNPTRNLAMMLETYQPGTTTGEKIKHQGEEIGTLLEGEIMLTINGQTHCLTAGQSYAINTGIPHSFSNTSARVCRIVSAHTPTTF
;
A
#
# COMPACT_ATOMS: atom_id res chain seq x y z
N MET A 1 7.94 6.10 -28.69
CA MET A 1 7.14 6.96 -27.80
C MET A 1 6.05 7.59 -28.66
N SER A 2 4.93 6.89 -28.83
CA SER A 2 3.82 7.34 -29.68
C SER A 2 2.86 8.17 -28.85
N GLU A 3 2.72 9.45 -29.21
CA GLU A 3 1.62 10.33 -28.82
C GLU A 3 0.29 9.71 -29.27
N VAL A 4 -0.30 8.88 -28.42
CA VAL A 4 -1.72 8.58 -28.49
C VAL A 4 -2.38 9.58 -27.56
N SER A 5 -2.91 10.65 -28.13
CA SER A 5 -3.90 11.52 -27.51
C SER A 5 -5.05 10.64 -26.99
N LEU A 6 -4.96 10.16 -25.75
CA LEU A 6 -6.05 9.46 -25.08
C LEU A 6 -7.25 10.41 -25.06
N ALA A 7 -8.27 10.09 -25.84
CA ALA A 7 -9.52 10.81 -25.87
C ALA A 7 -10.16 10.74 -24.46
N PRO A 8 -10.13 11.83 -23.66
CA PRO A 8 -10.42 11.77 -22.22
C PRO A 8 -11.93 11.80 -21.92
N GLY A 9 -12.77 11.97 -22.94
CA GLY A 9 -14.20 12.23 -22.85
C GLY A 9 -14.96 11.12 -22.17
N LYS A 10 -14.73 9.87 -22.55
CA LYS A 10 -15.38 8.72 -21.90
C LYS A 10 -15.09 8.65 -20.40
N ARG A 11 -13.83 8.90 -19.98
CA ARG A 11 -13.42 8.89 -18.56
C ARG A 11 -14.07 10.06 -17.79
N LEU A 12 -14.11 11.26 -18.39
CA LEU A 12 -14.80 12.42 -17.81
C LEU A 12 -16.31 12.15 -17.60
N SER A 13 -16.96 11.52 -18.57
CA SER A 13 -18.37 11.14 -18.49
C SER A 13 -18.64 10.14 -17.36
N GLN A 14 -17.78 9.13 -17.20
CA GLN A 14 -17.88 8.14 -16.13
C GLN A 14 -17.77 8.78 -14.74
N ILE A 15 -16.74 9.63 -14.52
CA ILE A 15 -16.54 10.34 -13.25
C ILE A 15 -17.76 11.22 -12.93
N ARG A 16 -18.27 11.95 -13.94
CA ARG A 16 -19.47 12.79 -13.77
C ARG A 16 -20.68 11.97 -13.29
N LEU A 17 -20.91 10.81 -13.92
CA LEU A 17 -22.02 9.92 -13.56
C LEU A 17 -21.86 9.31 -12.17
N GLN A 18 -20.64 8.94 -11.77
CA GLN A 18 -20.35 8.44 -10.42
C GLN A 18 -20.65 9.49 -9.34
N LEU A 19 -20.41 10.77 -9.65
CA LEU A 19 -20.75 11.89 -8.78
C LEU A 19 -22.25 12.26 -8.82
N GLY A 20 -23.07 11.57 -9.61
CA GLY A 20 -24.50 11.86 -9.75
C GLY A 20 -24.80 13.21 -10.43
N LEU A 21 -23.84 13.78 -11.18
CA LEU A 21 -23.98 15.10 -11.77
C LEU A 21 -24.52 15.03 -13.20
N SER A 22 -25.45 15.93 -13.54
CA SER A 22 -25.84 16.14 -14.93
C SER A 22 -24.82 17.00 -15.68
N GLN A 23 -24.76 16.89 -17.00
CA GLN A 23 -23.91 17.78 -17.83
C GLN A 23 -24.23 19.26 -17.59
N ARG A 24 -25.51 19.60 -17.38
CA ARG A 24 -25.95 20.96 -17.03
C ARG A 24 -25.37 21.42 -15.69
N ARG A 25 -25.37 20.54 -14.70
CA ARG A 25 -24.82 20.88 -13.38
C ARG A 25 -23.31 21.11 -13.43
N VAL A 26 -22.58 20.29 -14.20
CA VAL A 26 -21.14 20.51 -14.39
C VAL A 26 -20.88 21.79 -15.18
N ALA A 27 -21.72 22.13 -16.16
CA ALA A 27 -21.62 23.39 -16.93
C ALA A 27 -21.68 24.60 -15.98
N GLU A 28 -22.68 24.63 -15.10
CA GLU A 28 -22.84 25.66 -14.07
C GLU A 28 -21.62 25.77 -13.15
N LEU A 29 -21.11 24.62 -12.66
CA LEU A 29 -20.02 24.59 -11.68
C LEU A 29 -18.64 24.91 -12.29
N SER A 30 -18.43 24.55 -13.57
CA SER A 30 -17.14 24.75 -14.26
C SER A 30 -17.07 26.06 -15.04
N GLY A 31 -18.20 26.75 -15.24
CA GLY A 31 -18.30 27.92 -16.11
C GLY A 31 -18.12 27.58 -17.60
N LEU A 32 -18.39 26.33 -17.99
CA LEU A 32 -18.37 25.86 -19.38
C LEU A 32 -19.79 25.75 -19.91
N THR A 33 -19.96 25.73 -21.24
CA THR A 33 -21.28 25.50 -21.82
C THR A 33 -21.65 24.02 -21.77
N HIS A 34 -22.95 23.73 -21.68
CA HIS A 34 -23.46 22.36 -21.80
C HIS A 34 -23.01 21.70 -23.11
N SER A 35 -23.00 22.45 -24.22
CA SER A 35 -22.53 21.96 -25.51
C SER A 35 -21.06 21.54 -25.46
N ALA A 36 -20.19 22.34 -24.85
CA ALA A 36 -18.77 22.02 -24.71
C ALA A 36 -18.56 20.72 -23.94
N ILE A 37 -19.23 20.57 -22.78
CA ILE A 37 -19.16 19.34 -21.98
C ILE A 37 -19.65 18.14 -22.79
N SER A 38 -20.78 18.28 -23.47
CA SER A 38 -21.35 17.20 -24.28
C SER A 38 -20.41 16.76 -25.40
N THR A 39 -19.79 17.71 -26.11
CA THR A 39 -18.83 17.39 -27.18
C THR A 39 -17.52 16.81 -26.66
N ILE A 40 -17.04 17.25 -25.49
CA ILE A 40 -15.85 16.71 -24.85
C ILE A 40 -16.11 15.26 -24.40
N GLU A 41 -17.22 15.00 -23.72
CA GLU A 41 -17.57 13.66 -23.22
C GLU A 41 -17.85 12.65 -24.33
N GLN A 42 -18.22 13.12 -25.52
CA GLN A 42 -18.39 12.29 -26.73
C GLN A 42 -17.10 12.13 -27.54
N ASP A 43 -15.96 12.63 -27.02
CA ASP A 43 -14.66 12.62 -27.69
C ASP A 43 -14.67 13.31 -29.07
N LYS A 44 -15.66 14.18 -29.34
CA LYS A 44 -15.74 14.97 -30.57
C LYS A 44 -14.71 16.10 -30.60
N VAL A 45 -14.31 16.59 -29.43
CA VAL A 45 -13.31 17.64 -29.25
C VAL A 45 -12.43 17.30 -28.06
N SER A 46 -11.11 17.37 -28.24
CA SER A 46 -10.17 17.26 -27.13
C SER A 46 -10.11 18.60 -26.37
N PRO A 47 -10.35 18.62 -25.05
CA PRO A 47 -10.30 19.86 -24.30
C PRO A 47 -8.86 20.37 -24.19
N ALA A 48 -8.69 21.69 -24.24
CA ALA A 48 -7.44 22.31 -23.78
C ALA A 48 -7.19 21.98 -22.30
N ILE A 49 -5.93 21.97 -21.87
CA ILE A 49 -5.54 21.66 -20.48
C ILE A 49 -6.31 22.52 -19.47
N SER A 50 -6.50 23.81 -19.76
CA SER A 50 -7.25 24.74 -18.90
C SER A 50 -8.72 24.37 -18.77
N THR A 51 -9.35 23.86 -19.83
CA THR A 51 -10.73 23.34 -19.82
C THR A 51 -10.81 22.05 -19.02
N LEU A 52 -9.86 21.14 -19.22
CA LEU A 52 -9.78 19.90 -18.45
C LEU A 52 -9.62 20.18 -16.95
N GLN A 53 -8.74 21.10 -16.57
CA GLN A 53 -8.55 21.52 -15.18
C GLN A 53 -9.84 22.07 -14.54
N LYS A 54 -10.64 22.85 -15.29
CA LYS A 54 -11.94 23.34 -14.80
C LYS A 54 -12.90 22.19 -14.50
N LEU A 55 -12.96 21.17 -15.35
CA LEU A 55 -13.77 19.97 -15.12
C LEU A 55 -13.27 19.17 -13.92
N LEU A 56 -11.96 18.88 -13.87
CA LEU A 56 -11.36 18.11 -12.78
C LEU A 56 -11.50 18.80 -11.41
N LYS A 57 -11.47 20.14 -11.39
CA LYS A 57 -11.77 20.92 -10.17
C LYS A 57 -13.19 20.68 -9.66
N VAL A 58 -14.18 20.58 -10.55
CA VAL A 58 -15.57 20.22 -10.17
C VAL A 58 -15.63 18.79 -9.64
N TYR A 59 -14.79 17.90 -10.15
CA TYR A 59 -14.74 16.49 -9.75
C TYR A 59 -13.84 16.21 -8.53
N GLY A 60 -13.13 17.21 -8.01
CA GLY A 60 -12.19 17.05 -6.89
C GLY A 60 -10.93 16.24 -7.27
N LEU A 61 -10.54 16.22 -8.55
CA LEU A 61 -9.39 15.45 -9.05
C LEU A 61 -8.26 16.38 -9.52
N SER A 62 -7.02 15.90 -9.40
CA SER A 62 -5.86 16.53 -10.07
C SER A 62 -5.69 15.98 -11.49
N LEU A 63 -4.94 16.69 -12.34
CA LEU A 63 -4.53 16.17 -13.65
C LEU A 63 -3.76 14.86 -13.54
N SER A 64 -2.87 14.75 -12.55
CA SER A 64 -2.10 13.53 -12.31
C SER A 64 -3.00 12.35 -11.96
N ALA A 65 -3.97 12.53 -11.06
CA ALA A 65 -4.93 11.48 -10.70
C ALA A 65 -5.84 11.09 -11.87
N PHE A 66 -6.18 12.05 -12.73
CA PHE A 66 -6.99 11.79 -13.93
C PHE A 66 -6.24 11.03 -15.02
N PHE A 67 -4.92 11.18 -15.14
CA PHE A 67 -4.11 10.44 -16.12
C PHE A 67 -3.37 9.24 -15.52
N ALA A 68 -3.41 9.06 -14.20
CA ALA A 68 -3.01 7.81 -13.59
C ALA A 68 -3.82 6.70 -14.26
N GLU A 69 -3.12 5.70 -14.79
CA GLU A 69 -3.75 4.45 -15.17
C GLU A 69 -4.50 3.97 -13.92
N PRO A 70 -5.80 3.66 -14.01
CA PRO A 70 -6.39 2.88 -12.95
C PRO A 70 -5.53 1.63 -12.87
N GLU A 71 -4.76 1.47 -11.79
CA GLU A 71 -4.27 0.16 -11.41
C GLU A 71 -5.49 -0.72 -11.53
N ALA A 72 -5.45 -1.70 -12.44
CA ALA A 72 -6.53 -2.64 -12.58
C ALA A 72 -6.79 -3.12 -11.16
N ALA A 73 -7.94 -2.76 -10.60
CA ALA A 73 -8.37 -3.23 -9.31
C ALA A 73 -8.67 -4.72 -9.49
N ASN A 74 -7.61 -5.50 -9.61
CA ASN A 74 -7.66 -6.93 -9.48
C ASN A 74 -8.27 -7.14 -8.10
N GLU A 75 -9.34 -7.90 -8.03
CA GLU A 75 -9.91 -8.29 -6.75
C GLU A 75 -8.77 -8.79 -5.86
N PRO A 76 -8.74 -8.38 -4.57
CA PRO A 76 -7.65 -8.76 -3.71
C PRO A 76 -7.48 -10.28 -3.71
N LYS A 77 -6.25 -10.74 -3.97
CA LYS A 77 -5.97 -12.18 -4.02
C LYS A 77 -6.35 -12.84 -2.69
N VAL A 78 -6.97 -14.02 -2.75
CA VAL A 78 -7.27 -14.82 -1.54
C VAL A 78 -6.08 -15.70 -1.17
N VAL A 79 -5.40 -16.25 -2.18
CA VAL A 79 -4.17 -17.04 -2.03
C VAL A 79 -3.00 -16.22 -2.58
N ILE A 80 -1.95 -16.09 -1.79
CA ILE A 80 -0.73 -15.36 -2.15
C ILE A 80 0.37 -16.39 -2.32
N GLU A 81 0.89 -16.52 -3.53
CA GLU A 81 1.96 -17.45 -3.84
C GLU A 81 3.27 -17.00 -3.19
N ALA A 82 4.19 -17.94 -2.95
CA ALA A 82 5.43 -17.65 -2.23
C ALA A 82 6.34 -16.66 -2.98
N GLU A 83 6.29 -16.66 -4.32
CA GLU A 83 6.97 -15.71 -5.20
C GLU A 83 6.32 -14.31 -5.23
N ASP A 84 5.06 -14.19 -4.85
CA ASP A 84 4.31 -12.93 -4.83
C ASP A 84 4.50 -12.16 -3.50
N LEU A 85 5.16 -12.76 -2.52
CA LEU A 85 5.46 -12.10 -1.25
C LEU A 85 6.43 -10.95 -1.46
N ILE A 86 6.12 -9.79 -0.87
CA ILE A 86 6.92 -8.58 -1.03
C ILE A 86 8.10 -8.65 -0.07
N GLU A 87 9.32 -8.73 -0.60
CA GLU A 87 10.55 -8.66 0.20
C GLU A 87 10.84 -7.20 0.59
N ILE A 88 10.82 -6.92 1.89
CA ILE A 88 11.13 -5.61 2.48
C ILE A 88 12.29 -5.68 3.48
N GLY A 89 12.88 -6.86 3.66
CA GLY A 89 14.01 -7.08 4.55
C GLY A 89 15.28 -6.40 4.08
N SER A 90 16.21 -6.20 5.00
CA SER A 90 17.53 -5.64 4.72
C SER A 90 18.58 -6.18 5.69
N GLN A 91 19.86 -5.93 5.39
CA GLN A 91 20.99 -6.25 6.29
C GLN A 91 21.05 -7.71 6.76
N GLY A 92 20.68 -8.65 5.88
CA GLY A 92 20.73 -10.10 6.18
C GLY A 92 19.49 -10.65 6.88
N VAL A 93 18.51 -9.81 7.18
CA VAL A 93 17.16 -10.22 7.59
C VAL A 93 16.25 -10.17 6.36
N SER A 94 15.66 -11.31 6.00
CA SER A 94 14.58 -11.36 5.00
C SER A 94 13.25 -11.15 5.73
N MET A 95 12.42 -10.25 5.23
CA MET A 95 11.10 -9.92 5.75
C MET A 95 10.14 -9.93 4.58
N LYS A 96 9.38 -11.02 4.45
CA LYS A 96 8.42 -11.22 3.37
C LYS A 96 7.02 -10.88 3.83
N LEU A 97 6.48 -9.79 3.29
CA LEU A 97 5.14 -9.31 3.60
C LEU A 97 4.09 -10.06 2.78
N VAL A 98 3.08 -10.59 3.47
CA VAL A 98 1.87 -11.16 2.85
C VAL A 98 0.91 -10.02 2.51
N HIS A 99 0.92 -9.58 1.25
CA HIS A 99 0.04 -8.52 0.75
C HIS A 99 -0.80 -9.01 -0.44
N ASN A 100 -2.09 -8.65 -0.45
CA ASN A 100 -3.02 -9.12 -1.48
C ASN A 100 -3.56 -8.04 -2.41
N GLY A 101 -3.00 -6.83 -2.36
CA GLY A 101 -3.42 -5.68 -3.15
C GLY A 101 -4.60 -4.90 -2.56
N ASN A 102 -5.10 -5.27 -1.36
CA ASN A 102 -6.10 -4.48 -0.66
C ASN A 102 -5.44 -3.35 0.15
N PRO A 103 -5.64 -2.07 -0.23
CA PRO A 103 -5.01 -0.93 0.45
C PRO A 103 -5.66 -0.57 1.80
N THR A 104 -6.79 -1.18 2.16
CA THR A 104 -7.54 -0.86 3.40
C THR A 104 -7.43 -1.95 4.47
N ARG A 105 -6.44 -2.85 4.40
CA ARG A 105 -6.23 -3.85 5.46
C ARG A 105 -5.69 -3.19 6.72
N ASN A 106 -6.12 -3.72 7.87
CA ASN A 106 -5.61 -3.32 9.19
C ASN A 106 -4.57 -4.30 9.75
N LEU A 107 -4.53 -5.53 9.23
CA LEU A 107 -3.66 -6.62 9.66
C LEU A 107 -2.72 -7.03 8.53
N ALA A 108 -1.42 -7.03 8.84
CA ALA A 108 -0.37 -7.55 7.98
C ALA A 108 0.32 -8.74 8.66
N MET A 109 0.87 -9.63 7.84
CA MET A 109 1.63 -10.80 8.28
C MET A 109 2.98 -10.81 7.60
N MET A 110 4.03 -11.13 8.35
CA MET A 110 5.39 -11.23 7.87
C MET A 110 5.91 -12.66 8.04
N LEU A 111 6.67 -13.13 7.06
CA LEU A 111 7.55 -14.28 7.18
C LEU A 111 8.98 -13.76 7.28
N GLU A 112 9.61 -13.95 8.43
CA GLU A 112 10.92 -13.39 8.71
C GLU A 112 11.97 -14.50 8.78
N THR A 113 13.15 -14.25 8.22
CA THR A 113 14.30 -15.15 8.27
C THR A 113 15.54 -14.37 8.65
N TYR A 114 16.09 -14.71 9.82
CA TYR A 114 17.28 -14.11 10.40
C TYR A 114 18.48 -15.03 10.17
N GLN A 115 19.45 -14.59 9.37
CA GLN A 115 20.71 -15.33 9.20
C GLN A 115 21.55 -15.28 10.50
N PRO A 116 22.48 -16.23 10.70
CA PRO A 116 23.40 -16.19 11.83
C PRO A 116 24.11 -14.83 11.97
N GLY A 117 24.13 -14.29 13.18
CA GLY A 117 24.78 -13.01 13.49
C GLY A 117 24.01 -11.76 13.04
N THR A 118 22.79 -11.89 12.52
CA THR A 118 22.00 -10.74 12.07
C THR A 118 21.25 -10.07 13.21
N THR A 119 20.95 -8.79 13.02
CA THR A 119 20.17 -7.98 13.95
C THR A 119 19.32 -7.00 13.16
N THR A 120 18.14 -6.67 13.67
CA THR A 120 17.39 -5.51 13.17
C THR A 120 18.07 -4.18 13.50
N GLY A 121 19.15 -4.20 14.29
CA GLY A 121 19.98 -3.03 14.58
C GLY A 121 19.36 -2.12 15.64
N GLU A 122 19.21 -0.83 15.31
CA GLU A 122 18.66 0.18 16.21
C GLU A 122 17.25 -0.17 16.67
N LYS A 123 16.85 0.37 17.83
CA LYS A 123 15.55 0.07 18.43
C LYS A 123 14.44 0.57 17.51
N ILE A 124 13.74 -0.37 16.89
CA ILE A 124 12.56 -0.12 16.09
C ILE A 124 11.49 0.45 17.01
N LYS A 125 10.86 1.55 16.60
CA LYS A 125 9.72 2.13 17.28
C LYS A 125 8.73 2.65 16.24
N HIS A 126 7.53 2.09 16.25
CA HIS A 126 6.39 2.56 15.48
C HIS A 126 5.13 2.33 16.29
N GLN A 127 4.08 3.08 16.01
CA GLN A 127 2.82 2.88 16.73
C GLN A 127 2.16 1.60 16.24
N GLY A 128 1.84 0.66 17.15
CA GLY A 128 1.17 -0.56 16.78
C GLY A 128 1.25 -1.67 17.82
N GLU A 129 0.76 -2.83 17.41
CA GLU A 129 0.89 -4.11 18.11
C GLU A 129 1.50 -5.14 17.18
N GLU A 130 2.36 -5.98 17.73
CA GLU A 130 2.96 -7.10 17.02
C GLU A 130 2.91 -8.34 17.87
N ILE A 131 2.49 -9.44 17.25
CA ILE A 131 2.56 -10.78 17.82
C ILE A 131 3.29 -11.68 16.86
N GLY A 132 4.09 -12.61 17.36
CA GLY A 132 4.81 -13.54 16.50
C GLY A 132 5.12 -14.85 17.19
N THR A 133 5.45 -15.85 16.40
CA THR A 133 5.86 -17.18 16.86
C THR A 133 7.12 -17.59 16.14
N LEU A 134 8.11 -18.08 16.91
CA LEU A 134 9.30 -18.67 16.34
C LEU A 134 8.95 -20.05 15.79
N LEU A 135 9.25 -20.27 14.51
CA LEU A 135 9.05 -21.54 13.83
C LEU A 135 10.31 -22.41 13.90
N GLU A 136 11.48 -21.80 13.87
CA GLU A 136 12.78 -22.48 13.81
C GLU A 136 13.85 -21.62 14.49
N GLY A 137 14.79 -22.27 15.19
CA GLY A 137 15.95 -21.61 15.79
C GLY A 137 15.66 -20.91 17.11
N GLU A 138 16.47 -19.88 17.39
CA GLU A 138 16.40 -19.04 18.58
C GLU A 138 16.65 -17.57 18.21
N ILE A 139 16.01 -16.65 18.93
CA ILE A 139 16.18 -15.20 18.74
C ILE A 139 16.24 -14.49 20.10
N MET A 140 17.02 -13.42 20.15
CA MET A 140 17.00 -12.48 21.27
C MET A 140 16.07 -11.32 20.94
N LEU A 141 14.95 -11.19 21.65
CA LEU A 141 14.08 -10.02 21.64
C LEU A 141 14.51 -9.07 22.77
N THR A 142 14.98 -7.88 22.41
CA THR A 142 15.21 -6.82 23.39
C THR A 142 14.07 -5.81 23.33
N ILE A 143 13.37 -5.59 24.43
CA ILE A 143 12.27 -4.61 24.53
C ILE A 143 12.37 -3.87 25.87
N ASN A 144 12.25 -2.55 25.84
CA ASN A 144 12.38 -1.71 27.04
C ASN A 144 13.67 -1.97 27.86
N GLY A 145 14.76 -2.34 27.19
CA GLY A 145 16.04 -2.67 27.84
C GLY A 145 16.08 -4.05 28.53
N GLN A 146 15.00 -4.83 28.47
CA GLN A 146 14.98 -6.23 28.88
C GLN A 146 15.19 -7.13 27.67
N THR A 147 15.97 -8.19 27.84
CA THR A 147 16.28 -9.12 26.78
C THR A 147 15.70 -10.49 27.10
N HIS A 148 14.95 -11.05 26.15
CA HIS A 148 14.29 -12.34 26.23
C HIS A 148 14.86 -13.25 25.14
N CYS A 149 15.29 -14.45 25.51
CA CYS A 149 15.64 -15.49 24.54
C CYS A 149 14.37 -16.29 24.23
N LEU A 150 13.99 -16.35 22.96
CA LEU A 150 12.90 -17.19 22.49
C LEU A 150 13.47 -18.33 21.67
N THR A 151 12.81 -19.47 21.75
CA THR A 151 13.11 -20.69 21.00
C THR A 151 11.88 -21.13 20.20
N ALA A 152 12.08 -22.02 19.22
CA ALA A 152 11.00 -22.54 18.38
C ALA A 152 9.77 -23.02 19.19
N GLY A 153 8.58 -22.61 18.73
CA GLY A 153 7.29 -22.88 19.37
C GLY A 153 6.85 -21.82 20.40
N GLN A 154 7.75 -20.91 20.81
CA GLN A 154 7.38 -19.81 21.70
C GLN A 154 6.89 -18.60 20.90
N SER A 155 6.00 -17.83 21.53
CA SER A 155 5.41 -16.63 20.97
C SER A 155 5.75 -15.39 21.78
N TYR A 156 5.71 -14.23 21.13
CA TYR A 156 5.78 -12.92 21.77
C TYR A 156 4.56 -12.09 21.41
N ALA A 157 4.26 -11.11 22.26
CA ALA A 157 3.27 -10.08 22.02
C ALA A 157 3.81 -8.77 22.60
N ILE A 158 3.94 -7.75 21.76
CA ILE A 158 4.57 -6.49 22.12
C ILE A 158 3.77 -5.28 21.60
N ASN A 159 3.83 -4.19 22.36
CA ASN A 159 3.47 -2.88 21.86
C ASN A 159 4.69 -2.30 21.13
N THR A 160 4.59 -2.13 19.82
CA THR A 160 5.73 -1.68 18.99
C THR A 160 6.07 -0.20 19.20
N GLY A 161 5.23 0.54 19.92
CA GLY A 161 5.52 1.88 20.40
C GLY A 161 6.62 1.90 21.48
N ILE A 162 6.95 0.72 22.04
CA ILE A 162 8.09 0.51 22.90
C ILE A 162 9.30 0.15 22.02
N PRO A 163 10.44 0.85 22.16
CA PRO A 163 11.66 0.53 21.44
C PRO A 163 12.07 -0.95 21.61
N HIS A 164 12.19 -1.67 20.49
CA HIS A 164 12.52 -3.10 20.48
C HIS A 164 13.48 -3.48 19.34
N SER A 165 14.15 -4.62 19.47
CA SER A 165 15.00 -5.19 18.42
C SER A 165 15.06 -6.72 18.51
N PHE A 166 15.28 -7.37 17.37
CA PHE A 166 15.51 -8.81 17.26
C PHE A 166 16.94 -9.07 16.82
N SER A 167 17.60 -10.03 17.45
CA SER A 167 18.98 -10.42 17.10
C SER A 167 19.16 -11.92 17.13
N ASN A 168 19.69 -12.48 16.05
CA ASN A 168 20.09 -13.88 15.98
C ASN A 168 21.57 -14.01 16.32
N THR A 169 21.86 -14.30 17.58
CA THR A 169 23.24 -14.52 18.06
C THR A 169 23.72 -15.97 17.88
N SER A 170 22.87 -16.84 17.32
CA SER A 170 23.18 -18.25 17.13
C SER A 170 23.95 -18.50 15.83
N ALA A 171 24.47 -19.72 15.67
CA ALA A 171 25.09 -20.18 14.44
C ALA A 171 24.09 -20.78 13.41
N ARG A 172 22.77 -20.72 13.69
CA ARG A 172 21.72 -21.30 12.86
C ARG A 172 20.76 -20.24 12.36
N VAL A 173 20.06 -20.53 11.28
CA VAL A 173 18.99 -19.68 10.77
C VAL A 173 17.82 -19.69 11.78
N CYS A 174 17.21 -18.53 12.00
CA CYS A 174 15.99 -18.38 12.78
C CYS A 174 14.84 -17.93 11.87
N ARG A 175 13.65 -18.51 12.07
CA ARG A 175 12.44 -18.18 11.30
C ARG A 175 11.30 -17.81 12.20
N ILE A 176 10.63 -16.70 11.87
CA ILE A 176 9.50 -16.16 12.63
C ILE A 176 8.33 -15.95 11.67
N VAL A 177 7.11 -16.24 12.14
CA VAL A 177 5.89 -15.69 11.55
C VAL A 177 5.32 -14.66 12.51
N SER A 178 5.07 -13.45 12.02
CA SER A 178 4.54 -12.36 12.83
C SER A 178 3.33 -11.72 12.16
N ALA A 179 2.50 -11.07 12.96
CA ALA A 179 1.39 -10.26 12.52
C ALA A 179 1.42 -8.93 13.25
N HIS A 180 1.20 -7.85 12.51
CA HIS A 180 1.26 -6.49 13.03
C HIS A 180 0.07 -5.63 12.58
N THR A 181 -0.26 -4.65 13.42
CA THR A 181 -1.22 -3.59 13.12
C THR A 181 -0.65 -2.24 13.55
N PRO A 182 -0.81 -1.15 12.78
CA PRO A 182 -1.39 -1.07 11.44
C PRO A 182 -0.45 -1.66 10.36
N THR A 183 -0.92 -1.80 9.12
CA THR A 183 -0.14 -2.41 8.00
C THR A 183 0.97 -1.52 7.43
N THR A 184 1.13 -0.31 7.94
CA THR A 184 2.17 0.64 7.50
C THR A 184 3.41 0.46 8.35
N PHE A 185 4.28 -0.48 7.98
CA PHE A 185 5.67 -0.51 8.40
C PHE A 185 6.55 -1.20 7.36
#